data_AF-A0A7X9HCI6-F1
#
_entry.id   AF-A0A7X9HCI6-F1
#
_cell.length_a   1.000
_cell.length_b   1.000
_cell.length_c   1.000
_cell.angle_alpha   90.00
_cell.angle_beta   90.00
_cell.angle_gamma   90.00
#
_symmetry.space_group_name_H-M   'P 1'
#
loop_
_entity.id
_entity.type
_entity.pdbx_description
1 polymer ?
#
loop_
_entity_poly.entity_id
_entity_poly.type
_entity_poly.pdbx_seq_one_letter_code
_entity_poly.pdbx_strand_id
1 'polypeptide(L)' 'MNFNFITVIIGLIFSPLAAIMAFIITYQEYSHHFSDKKEPLKLSSQAALMTLIFFLILCLIIGLLI' A
#
# COMPACT_ATOMS: atom_id res chain seq x y z
N MET A 1 -15.21 13.88 -17.96
CA MET A 1 -14.25 13.66 -16.86
C MET A 1 -14.08 14.97 -16.15
N ASN A 2 -14.68 15.11 -14.97
CA ASN A 2 -14.24 16.13 -14.04
C ASN A 2 -13.04 15.52 -13.31
N PHE A 3 -11.96 16.29 -13.15
CA PHE A 3 -10.77 15.80 -12.47
C PHE A 3 -10.72 16.40 -11.07
N ASN A 4 -10.86 15.56 -10.06
CA ASN A 4 -10.82 15.96 -8.66
C ASN A 4 -9.39 15.84 -8.09
N PHE A 5 -8.71 16.97 -8.05
CA PHE A 5 -7.36 17.08 -7.49
C PHE A 5 -7.28 16.70 -6.01
N ILE A 6 -8.33 16.95 -5.21
CA ILE A 6 -8.32 16.68 -3.77
C ILE A 6 -8.21 15.17 -3.52
N THR A 7 -8.97 14.37 -4.26
CA THR A 7 -8.92 12.91 -4.18
C THR A 7 -7.53 12.36 -4.49
N VAL A 8 -6.86 12.91 -5.49
CA VAL A 8 -5.51 12.48 -5.88
C VAL A 8 -4.48 12.84 -4.80
N ILE A 9 -4.59 14.03 -4.19
CA ILE A 9 -3.71 14.45 -3.09
C ILE A 9 -3.90 13.53 -1.87
N ILE A 10 -5.15 13.21 -1.52
CA ILE A 10 -5.45 12.24 -0.46
C ILE A 10 -4.81 10.89 -0.79
N GLY A 11 -5.01 10.40 -2.02
CA GLY A 11 -4.38 9.15 -2.48
C GLY A 11 -2.85 9.16 -2.34
N LEU A 12 -2.20 10.26 -2.69
CA LEU A 12 -0.75 10.41 -2.61
C LEU A 12 -0.22 10.29 -1.17
N ILE A 13 -0.98 10.75 -0.17
CA ILE A 13 -0.59 10.72 1.25
C ILE A 13 -0.98 9.39 1.90
N PHE A 14 -2.20 8.91 1.65
CA PHE A 14 -2.73 7.73 2.33
C PHE A 14 -2.27 6.41 1.71
N SER A 15 -1.88 6.36 0.42
CA SER A 15 -1.36 5.13 -0.18
C SER A 15 -0.01 4.70 0.41
N PRO A 16 0.99 5.59 0.60
CA PRO A 16 2.21 5.27 1.35
C PRO A 16 1.93 4.85 2.79
N LEU A 17 1.01 5.51 3.48
CA LEU A 17 0.64 5.14 4.85
C LEU A 17 0.04 3.73 4.90
N ALA A 18 -0.89 3.41 3.99
CA ALA A 18 -1.46 2.08 3.85
C ALA A 18 -0.40 1.02 3.53
N ALA A 19 0.55 1.33 2.65
CA ALA A 19 1.65 0.43 2.31
C ALA A 19 2.58 0.15 3.49
N ILE A 20 2.92 1.17 4.29
CA ILE A 20 3.71 1.02 5.52
C ILE A 20 2.95 0.15 6.53
N MET A 21 1.65 0.38 6.71
CA MET A 21 0.83 -0.43 7.61
C MET A 21 0.75 -1.89 7.14
N ALA A 22 0.54 -2.11 5.84
CA ALA A 22 0.55 -3.45 5.26
C ALA A 22 1.89 -4.16 5.52
N PHE A 23 3.02 -3.47 5.32
CA PHE A 23 4.34 -4.01 5.63
C PHE A 23 4.45 -4.43 7.11
N ILE A 24 4.11 -3.53 8.04
CA ILE A 24 4.27 -3.76 9.48
C ILE A 24 3.43 -4.96 9.91
N ILE A 25 2.16 -5.01 9.49
CA ILE A 25 1.23 -6.09 9.83
C ILE A 25 1.75 -7.43 9.30
N THR A 26 2.08 -7.51 8.01
CA THR A 26 2.55 -8.77 7.42
C THR A 26 3.92 -9.18 7.96
N TYR A 27 4.80 -8.22 8.23
CA TYR A 27 6.14 -8.50 8.74
C TYR A 27 6.06 -9.03 10.16
N GLN A 28 5.21 -8.42 10.99
CA GLN A 28 4.98 -8.89 12.35
C GLN A 28 4.39 -10.30 12.33
N GLU A 29 3.39 -10.58 11.49
CA GLU A 29 2.79 -11.91 11.37
C GLU A 29 3.82 -12.97 10.92
N TYR A 30 4.52 -12.71 9.81
CA TYR A 30 5.48 -13.66 9.26
C TYR A 30 6.73 -13.83 10.12
N SER A 31 7.15 -12.81 10.86
CA SER A 31 8.31 -12.94 11.76
C SER A 31 8.09 -13.94 12.91
N HIS A 32 6.83 -14.25 13.26
CA HIS A 32 6.54 -15.30 14.25
C HIS A 32 6.54 -16.70 13.65
N HIS A 33 6.28 -16.84 12.35
CA HIS A 33 6.16 -18.13 11.66
C HIS A 33 7.47 -18.60 11.00
N PHE A 34 8.27 -17.69 10.46
CA PHE A 34 9.51 -18.05 9.75
C PHE A 34 10.73 -17.95 10.66
N SER A 35 11.58 -18.97 10.64
CA SER A 35 12.88 -18.95 11.35
C SER A 35 13.93 -18.09 10.63
N ASP A 36 13.84 -17.94 9.29
CA ASP A 36 14.70 -17.04 8.53
C ASP A 36 14.04 -15.67 8.37
N LYS A 37 14.75 -14.60 8.73
CA LYS A 37 14.28 -13.21 8.65
C LYS A 37 14.18 -12.67 7.22
N LYS A 38 14.84 -13.31 6.25
CA LYS A 38 14.83 -12.87 4.85
C LYS A 38 13.47 -13.05 4.18
N GLU A 39 12.76 -14.12 4.53
CA GLU A 39 11.49 -14.48 3.91
C GLU A 39 10.33 -13.57 4.35
N PRO A 40 10.13 -13.28 5.65
CA PRO A 40 9.19 -12.25 6.13
C PRO A 40 9.43 -10.89 5.49
N LEU A 41 10.70 -10.47 5.37
CA LEU A 41 11.05 -9.19 4.77
C LEU A 41 10.61 -9.11 3.30
N LYS A 42 10.90 -10.16 2.52
CA LYS A 42 10.53 -10.24 1.10
C LYS A 42 9.01 -10.22 0.92
N LEU A 43 8.29 -11.08 1.62
CA LEU A 43 6.84 -11.19 1.49
C LEU A 43 6.13 -9.90 1.93
N SER A 44 6.60 -9.29 3.02
CA SER A 44 6.02 -8.04 3.52
C SER A 44 6.31 -6.86 2.61
N SER A 45 7.50 -6.81 2.01
CA SER A 45 7.84 -5.79 1.00
C SER A 45 6.96 -5.91 -0.24
N GLN A 46 6.66 -7.14 -0.68
CA GLN A 46 5.73 -7.39 -1.78
C GLN A 46 4.31 -6.93 -1.42
N ALA A 47 3.81 -7.25 -0.22
CA ALA A 47 2.50 -6.81 0.25
C ALA A 47 2.39 -5.28 0.31
N ALA A 48 3.42 -4.61 0.83
CA ALA A 48 3.50 -3.16 0.89
C ALA A 48 3.45 -2.52 -0.50
N LEU A 49 4.26 -3.04 -1.44
CA LEU A 49 4.32 -2.53 -2.80
C LEU A 49 3.00 -2.73 -3.55
N MET A 50 2.36 -3.89 -3.40
CA MET A 50 1.05 -4.14 -3.99
C MET A 50 -0.02 -3.21 -3.40
N THR A 51 0.01 -2.99 -2.09
CA THR A 51 -0.91 -2.06 -1.41
C THR A 51 -0.72 -0.62 -1.91
N LEU A 52 0.53 -0.17 -2.04
CA LEU A 52 0.86 1.16 -2.56
C LEU A 52 0.29 1.35 -3.96
N ILE A 53 0.60 0.43 -4.88
CA ILE A 53 0.17 0.49 -6.27
C ILE A 53 -1.35 0.45 -6.37
N PHE A 54 -1.99 -0.45 -5.63
CA PHE A 54 -3.44 -0.60 -5.64
C PHE A 54 -4.15 0.69 -5.24
N PHE A 55 -3.78 1.29 -4.10
CA PHE A 55 -4.43 2.52 -3.63
C PHE A 55 -4.09 3.75 -4.49
N LEU A 56 -2.88 3.84 -5.05
CA LEU A 56 -2.53 4.90 -6.00
C LEU A 56 -3.39 4.82 -7.26
N ILE A 57 -3.50 3.64 -7.87
CA ILE A 57 -4.32 3.43 -9.06
C ILE A 57 -5.79 3.70 -8.74
N LEU A 58 -6.28 3.21 -7.61
CA LEU A 58 -7.67 3.40 -7.18
C LEU A 58 -7.99 4.89 -7.02
N CYS A 59 -7.17 5.66 -6.33
CA CYS A 59 -7.38 7.09 -6.15
C CYS A 59 -7.26 7.89 -7.46
N LEU A 60 -6.39 7.48 -8.38
CA LEU A 60 -6.31 8.09 -9.72
C LEU A 60 -7.59 7.82 -10.53
N ILE A 61 -8.10 6.59 -10.50
CA ILE A 61 -9.35 6.23 -11.19
C ILE A 61 -10.52 7.02 -10.59
N ILE A 62 -10.63 7.05 -9.26
CA ILE A 62 -11.71 7.77 -8.57
C ILE A 62 -11.62 9.27 -8.86
N GLY A 63 -10.43 9.87 -8.77
CA GLY A 63 -10.21 11.29 -9.06
C GLY A 63 -10.46 11.68 -10.52
N LEU A 64 -10.49 10.71 -11.44
CA LEU A 64 -10.81 10.93 -12.85
C LEU A 64 -12.32 10.81 -13.13
N LEU A 65 -13.02 10.00 -12.33
CA LEU A 65 -14.45 9.74 -12.47
C LEU A 65 -15.33 10.77 -11.75
N ILE A 66 -14.84 11.31 -10.63
CA ILE A 66 -15.51 12.31 -9.78
C ILE A 66 -14.97 13.69 -10.13
#